data_AF-A0A841JJC0-F1
#
_entry.id   AF-A0A841JJC0-F1
#
_cell.length_a   1.000
_cell.length_b   1.000
_cell.length_c   1.000
_cell.angle_alpha   90.00
_cell.angle_beta   90.00
_cell.angle_gamma   90.00
#
_symmetry.space_group_name_H-M   'P 1'
#
loop_
_entity.id
_entity.type
_entity.pdbx_description
1 polymer ?
#
loop_
_entity_poly.entity_id
_entity_poly.type
_entity_poly.pdbx_seq_one_letter_code
_entity_poly.pdbx_strand_id
1 'polypeptide(L)'
;MKKNLFFFIFFSFLILEAAAQSKQLPGLGLNAPHGKIFDNVCHAIGAVYKCPVGFRELDTTERFMPGNRILLDSFVQELEGKKDDIMICFAVANYKLFNEVRIRKYSPNYSKNDEYKNRIKSKIDSSRYSFTPYKREFTHKVFNADTAGIYDFVPQDPYRNRYPLTKIVTIHKQDRADIEVFYFYNEKSKNRINKYIADTQGMIQFQD
;
A
#
# COMPACT_ATOMS: atom_id res chain seq x y z
N MET A 1 -12.53 17.04 -19.58
CA MET A 1 -11.58 16.87 -18.44
C MET A 1 -12.13 17.22 -17.05
N LYS A 2 -13.34 17.79 -16.87
CA LYS A 2 -13.86 18.17 -15.54
C LYS A 2 -14.60 17.07 -14.74
N LYS A 3 -15.01 15.97 -15.37
CA LYS A 3 -15.80 14.90 -14.71
C LYS A 3 -14.98 14.02 -13.74
N ASN A 4 -13.68 13.83 -13.99
CA ASN A 4 -12.85 12.99 -13.12
C ASN A 4 -12.56 13.67 -11.78
N LEU A 5 -12.34 14.99 -11.77
CA LEU A 5 -12.01 15.73 -10.55
C LEU A 5 -13.17 15.72 -9.52
N PHE A 6 -14.42 15.71 -10.00
CA PHE A 6 -15.62 15.66 -9.14
C PHE A 6 -15.81 14.28 -8.49
N PHE A 7 -15.41 13.20 -9.18
CA PHE A 7 -15.40 11.84 -8.63
C PHE A 7 -14.35 11.70 -7.51
N PHE A 8 -13.19 12.35 -7.67
CA PHE A 8 -12.10 12.30 -6.70
C PHE A 8 -12.41 13.01 -5.38
N ILE A 9 -13.07 14.18 -5.41
CA ILE A 9 -13.44 14.90 -4.18
C ILE A 9 -14.46 14.09 -3.34
N PHE A 10 -15.38 13.38 -4.01
CA PHE A 10 -16.38 12.54 -3.35
C PHE A 10 -15.79 11.25 -2.77
N PHE A 11 -14.80 10.64 -3.42
CA PHE A 11 -14.13 9.43 -2.90
C PHE A 11 -13.29 9.75 -1.65
N SER A 12 -12.60 10.90 -1.64
CA SER A 12 -11.93 11.42 -0.44
C SER A 12 -12.92 11.68 0.70
N PHE A 13 -14.13 12.19 0.39
CA PHE A 13 -15.19 12.40 1.37
C PHE A 13 -15.77 11.08 1.92
N LEU A 14 -15.87 10.04 1.10
CA LEU A 14 -16.29 8.71 1.53
C LEU A 14 -15.23 8.01 2.40
N ILE A 15 -13.94 8.22 2.12
CA ILE A 15 -12.84 7.77 2.99
C ILE A 15 -12.85 8.56 4.32
N LEU A 16 -13.16 9.87 4.27
CA LEU A 16 -13.31 10.70 5.47
C LEU A 16 -14.56 10.33 6.29
N GLU A 17 -15.67 9.98 5.65
CA GLU A 17 -16.87 9.42 6.29
C GLU A 17 -16.60 8.04 6.88
N ALA A 18 -15.84 7.17 6.20
CA ALA A 18 -15.40 5.88 6.73
C ALA A 18 -14.43 6.06 7.92
N ALA A 19 -13.59 7.10 7.91
CA ALA A 19 -12.73 7.48 9.03
C ALA A 19 -13.49 8.22 10.15
N ALA A 20 -14.64 8.83 9.87
CA ALA A 20 -15.55 9.37 10.89
C ALA A 20 -16.41 8.26 11.51
N GLN A 21 -16.80 7.26 10.72
CA GLN A 21 -17.45 6.03 11.15
C GLN A 21 -16.48 5.03 11.80
N SER A 22 -15.16 5.18 11.63
CA SER A 22 -14.17 4.38 12.36
C SER A 22 -14.11 4.72 13.85
N LYS A 23 -14.67 5.88 14.28
CA LYS A 23 -14.98 6.12 15.69
C LYS A 23 -16.06 5.18 16.26
N GLN A 24 -16.75 4.44 15.39
CA GLN A 24 -17.81 3.49 15.72
C GLN A 24 -17.56 2.08 15.15
N LEU A 25 -16.35 1.75 14.68
CA LEU A 25 -16.00 0.36 14.36
C LEU A 25 -15.73 -0.38 15.68
N PRO A 26 -16.62 -1.29 16.14
CA PRO A 26 -16.34 -2.09 17.31
C PRO A 26 -15.24 -3.10 16.91
N GLY A 27 -14.03 -2.93 17.44
CA GLY A 27 -12.93 -3.89 17.30
C GLY A 27 -11.60 -3.33 16.79
N LEU A 28 -11.56 -2.11 16.24
CA LEU A 28 -10.30 -1.41 15.98
C LEU A 28 -10.05 -0.42 17.12
N GLY A 29 -9.69 -0.95 18.29
CA GLY A 29 -9.33 -0.12 19.43
C GLY A 29 -8.15 0.78 19.06
N LEU A 30 -8.38 2.08 18.98
CA LEU A 30 -7.35 3.13 18.87
C LEU A 30 -6.41 3.18 20.11
N ASN A 31 -6.63 2.30 21.09
CA ASN A 31 -5.84 2.11 22.30
C ASN A 31 -5.06 0.78 22.31
N ALA A 32 -4.95 0.09 21.18
CA ALA A 32 -4.16 -1.14 21.12
C ALA A 32 -2.66 -0.79 21.25
N PRO A 33 -1.89 -1.43 22.15
CA PRO A 33 -0.46 -1.18 22.26
C PRO A 33 0.26 -1.45 20.94
N HIS A 34 1.36 -0.71 20.71
CA HIS A 34 2.23 -0.71 19.53
C HIS A 34 2.41 -2.10 18.87
N GLY A 35 2.41 -2.13 17.53
CA GLY A 35 2.46 -3.36 16.72
C GLY A 35 1.09 -4.01 16.46
N LYS A 36 0.11 -3.83 17.36
CA LYS A 36 -1.21 -4.50 17.22
C LYS A 36 -2.09 -3.94 16.09
N ILE A 37 -1.90 -2.70 15.66
CA ILE A 37 -2.75 -2.11 14.61
C ILE A 37 -2.51 -2.82 13.28
N PHE A 38 -1.25 -2.99 12.89
CA PHE A 38 -0.95 -3.66 11.64
C PHE A 38 -1.28 -5.15 11.70
N ASP A 39 -1.03 -5.81 12.83
CA ASP A 39 -1.46 -7.19 13.05
C ASP A 39 -2.99 -7.35 12.90
N ASN A 40 -3.77 -6.40 13.43
CA ASN A 40 -5.24 -6.39 13.25
C ASN A 40 -5.63 -6.20 11.78
N VAL A 41 -4.92 -5.33 11.05
CA VAL A 41 -5.12 -5.14 9.60
C VAL A 41 -4.83 -6.44 8.86
N CYS A 42 -3.67 -7.07 9.13
CA CYS A 42 -3.28 -8.36 8.56
C CYS A 42 -4.32 -9.44 8.86
N HIS A 43 -4.76 -9.58 10.11
CA HIS A 43 -5.81 -10.52 10.48
C HIS A 43 -7.13 -10.27 9.73
N ALA A 44 -7.56 -9.00 9.61
CA ALA A 44 -8.80 -8.65 8.92
C ALA A 44 -8.79 -9.05 7.42
N ILE A 45 -7.62 -8.98 6.79
CA ILE A 45 -7.40 -9.39 5.38
C ILE A 45 -6.89 -10.83 5.24
N GLY A 46 -6.83 -11.62 6.31
CA GLY A 46 -6.32 -12.99 6.28
C GLY A 46 -4.88 -13.06 5.76
N ALA A 47 -3.99 -12.22 6.30
CA ALA A 47 -2.57 -12.21 6.00
C ALA A 47 -1.76 -12.41 7.28
N VAL A 48 -0.55 -12.94 7.13
CA VAL A 48 0.49 -12.99 8.15
C VAL A 48 1.57 -12.00 7.82
N TYR A 49 2.11 -11.37 8.85
CA TYR A 49 3.21 -10.44 8.76
C TYR A 49 4.32 -10.85 9.73
N LYS A 50 5.57 -10.67 9.29
CA LYS A 50 6.76 -10.86 10.11
C LYS A 50 7.77 -9.76 9.80
N CYS A 51 8.14 -8.98 10.83
CA CYS A 51 9.16 -7.96 10.68
C CYS A 51 10.50 -8.57 10.22
N PRO A 52 11.08 -8.09 9.10
CA PRO A 52 12.34 -8.60 8.59
C PRO A 52 13.52 -8.26 9.50
N VAL A 53 14.50 -9.16 9.55
CA VAL A 53 15.73 -8.95 10.33
C VAL A 53 16.44 -7.68 9.85
N GLY A 54 16.88 -6.85 10.80
CA GLY A 54 17.57 -5.59 10.50
C GLY A 54 16.65 -4.37 10.38
N PHE A 55 15.35 -4.55 10.54
CA PHE A 55 14.38 -3.46 10.61
C PHE A 55 13.84 -3.25 12.02
N ARG A 56 13.29 -2.06 12.26
CA ARG A 56 12.54 -1.69 13.46
C ARG A 56 11.18 -1.15 13.05
N GLU A 57 10.13 -1.63 13.69
CA GLU A 57 8.77 -1.12 13.51
C GLU A 57 8.63 0.28 14.12
N LEU A 58 7.93 1.15 13.39
CA LEU A 58 7.56 2.48 13.82
C LEU A 58 6.05 2.64 13.79
N ASP A 59 5.53 3.49 14.67
CA ASP A 59 4.13 3.91 14.61
C ASP A 59 3.93 4.89 13.44
N THR A 60 2.87 4.66 12.67
CA THR A 60 2.51 5.55 11.57
C THR A 60 1.72 6.74 12.09
N THR A 61 2.39 7.86 12.33
CA THR A 61 1.72 9.13 12.69
C THR A 61 1.69 10.13 11.56
N GLU A 62 2.44 9.88 10.48
CA GLU A 62 2.66 10.86 9.42
C GLU A 62 1.80 10.61 8.19
N ARG A 63 1.18 11.68 7.70
CA ARG A 63 0.52 11.68 6.39
C ARG A 63 1.57 11.98 5.33
N PHE A 64 1.64 11.14 4.30
CA PHE A 64 2.49 11.41 3.15
C PHE A 64 1.69 12.06 2.02
N MET A 65 2.14 13.22 1.56
CA MET A 65 1.64 13.88 0.36
C MET A 65 2.80 14.01 -0.63
N PRO A 66 2.87 13.19 -1.69
CA PRO A 66 3.98 13.19 -2.66
C PRO A 66 3.84 14.35 -3.67
N GLY A 67 3.69 15.58 -3.17
CA GLY A 67 3.39 16.79 -3.92
C GLY A 67 2.00 16.79 -4.54
N ASN A 68 1.91 17.18 -5.82
CA ASN A 68 0.63 17.39 -6.50
C ASN A 68 -0.07 16.08 -6.92
N ARG A 69 0.50 14.91 -6.58
CA ARG A 69 -0.13 13.61 -6.80
C ARG A 69 -0.91 13.20 -5.56
N ILE A 70 -2.18 12.84 -5.75
CA ILE A 70 -2.98 12.25 -4.68
C ILE A 70 -2.47 10.84 -4.43
N LEU A 71 -1.77 10.62 -3.31
CA LEU A 71 -1.59 9.29 -2.76
C LEU A 71 -2.89 8.95 -2.02
N LEU A 72 -3.65 7.98 -2.52
CA LEU A 72 -4.88 7.51 -1.85
C LEU A 72 -4.58 6.60 -0.65
N ASP A 73 -3.32 6.48 -0.28
CA ASP A 73 -2.82 5.46 0.62
C ASP A 73 -2.42 6.10 1.93
N SER A 74 -3.04 5.64 3.01
CA SER A 74 -2.54 5.88 4.36
C SER A 74 -1.64 4.70 4.75
N PHE A 75 -0.43 5.00 5.23
CA PHE A 75 0.44 3.95 5.73
C PHE A 75 -0.10 3.42 7.05
N VAL A 76 -0.22 2.09 7.13
CA VAL A 76 -0.70 1.37 8.32
C VAL A 76 0.45 0.74 9.11
N GLN A 77 1.64 0.68 8.52
CA GLN A 77 2.88 0.25 9.17
C GLN A 77 4.09 0.88 8.49
N GLU A 78 5.10 1.21 9.29
CA GLU A 78 6.40 1.69 8.83
C GLU A 78 7.54 0.87 9.45
N LEU A 79 8.58 0.60 8.66
CA LEU A 79 9.80 -0.09 9.10
C LEU A 79 11.03 0.72 8.72
N GLU A 80 11.83 1.06 9.71
CA GLU A 80 13.10 1.75 9.51
C GLU A 80 14.25 0.73 9.48
N GLY A 81 15.09 0.79 8.44
CA GLY A 81 16.31 0.01 8.36
C GLY A 81 17.33 0.49 9.39
N LYS A 82 17.90 -0.43 10.20
CA LYS A 82 18.83 -0.08 11.29
C LYS A 82 20.19 0.45 10.82
N LYS A 83 20.60 0.12 9.59
CA LYS A 83 21.95 0.41 9.06
C LYS A 83 21.93 1.18 7.75
N ASP A 84 20.78 1.23 7.10
CA ASP A 84 20.66 1.66 5.72
C ASP A 84 19.49 2.62 5.65
N ASP A 85 19.71 3.77 5.02
CA ASP A 85 18.71 4.82 4.82
C ASP A 85 17.57 4.32 3.90
N ILE A 86 16.76 3.41 4.42
CA ILE A 86 15.63 2.77 3.76
C ILE A 86 14.47 2.77 4.76
N MET A 87 13.30 3.16 4.27
CA MET A 87 12.04 3.02 4.97
C MET A 87 11.12 2.12 4.16
N ILE A 88 10.46 1.18 4.82
CA ILE A 88 9.41 0.35 4.22
C ILE A 88 8.08 0.79 4.80
N CYS A 89 7.12 1.17 3.96
CA CYS A 89 5.77 1.52 4.41
C CYS A 89 4.73 0.59 3.76
N PHE A 90 3.68 0.26 4.50
CA PHE A 90 2.59 -0.59 4.03
C PHE A 90 1.32 0.21 3.86
N ALA A 91 0.69 0.10 2.70
CA ALA A 91 -0.68 0.54 2.47
C ALA A 91 -1.57 -0.64 2.13
N VAL A 92 -2.75 -0.70 2.75
CA VAL A 92 -3.68 -1.84 2.62
C VAL A 92 -5.06 -1.35 2.23
N ALA A 93 -5.60 -1.90 1.15
CA ALA A 93 -7.00 -1.74 0.78
C ALA A 93 -7.75 -3.04 1.13
N ASN A 94 -8.53 -3.02 2.19
CA ASN A 94 -9.37 -4.15 2.61
C ASN A 94 -10.71 -4.11 1.87
N TYR A 95 -10.91 -5.02 0.93
CA TYR A 95 -12.11 -5.03 0.10
C TYR A 95 -13.38 -5.42 0.85
N LYS A 96 -13.28 -6.05 2.03
CA LYS A 96 -14.48 -6.32 2.87
C LYS A 96 -15.17 -5.03 3.32
N LEU A 97 -14.44 -3.91 3.33
CA LEU A 97 -14.98 -2.59 3.67
C LEU A 97 -15.59 -1.87 2.47
N PHE A 98 -15.48 -2.43 1.26
CA PHE A 98 -15.92 -1.76 0.05
C PHE A 98 -17.37 -2.13 -0.25
N ASN A 99 -18.24 -1.12 -0.34
CA ASN A 99 -19.61 -1.29 -0.80
C ASN A 99 -19.69 -1.07 -2.32
N GLU A 100 -19.44 -2.12 -3.10
CA GLU A 100 -19.44 -2.04 -4.56
C GLU A 100 -20.75 -1.51 -5.14
N VAL A 101 -21.90 -1.86 -4.54
CA VAL A 101 -23.22 -1.37 -4.98
C VAL A 101 -23.28 0.15 -4.87
N ARG A 102 -22.78 0.72 -3.77
CA ARG A 102 -22.74 2.18 -3.58
C ARG A 102 -21.70 2.83 -4.51
N ILE A 103 -20.53 2.23 -4.69
CA ILE A 103 -19.47 2.77 -5.55
C ILE A 103 -19.93 2.78 -7.03
N ARG A 104 -20.61 1.72 -7.48
CA ARG A 104 -21.12 1.61 -8.86
C ARG A 104 -22.17 2.66 -9.24
N LYS A 105 -22.81 3.31 -8.26
CA LYS A 105 -23.67 4.49 -8.53
C LYS A 105 -22.90 5.65 -9.16
N TYR A 106 -21.60 5.76 -8.87
CA TYR A 106 -20.75 6.84 -9.35
C TYR A 106 -19.72 6.37 -10.38
N SER A 107 -19.33 5.10 -10.33
CA SER A 107 -18.44 4.45 -11.30
C SER A 107 -19.05 3.12 -11.75
N PRO A 108 -19.94 3.12 -12.76
CA PRO A 108 -20.72 1.93 -13.15
C PRO A 108 -19.89 0.69 -13.46
N ASN A 109 -18.65 0.87 -13.94
CA ASN A 109 -17.73 -0.21 -14.29
C ASN A 109 -16.76 -0.55 -13.15
N TYR A 110 -17.02 -0.10 -11.93
CA TYR A 110 -16.17 -0.40 -10.78
C TYR A 110 -16.20 -1.89 -10.44
N SER A 111 -15.00 -2.45 -10.32
CA SER A 111 -14.71 -3.79 -9.85
C SER A 111 -13.61 -3.66 -8.81
N LYS A 112 -13.88 -4.09 -7.57
CA LYS A 112 -12.86 -4.09 -6.52
C LYS A 112 -11.61 -4.86 -6.97
N ASN A 113 -11.78 -5.97 -7.68
CA ASN A 113 -10.67 -6.83 -8.14
C ASN A 113 -9.81 -6.20 -9.24
N ASP A 114 -10.29 -5.11 -9.86
CA ASP A 114 -9.50 -4.34 -10.84
C ASP A 114 -8.91 -3.06 -10.23
N GLU A 115 -9.23 -2.73 -8.98
CA GLU A 115 -8.85 -1.45 -8.38
C GLU A 115 -7.33 -1.31 -8.20
N TYR A 116 -6.62 -2.41 -7.97
CA TYR A 116 -5.16 -2.40 -7.94
C TYR A 116 -4.54 -1.85 -9.24
N LYS A 117 -5.17 -2.11 -10.40
CA LYS A 117 -4.72 -1.58 -11.70
C LYS A 117 -4.87 -0.07 -11.75
N ASN A 118 -5.95 0.46 -11.19
CA ASN A 118 -6.17 1.91 -11.10
C ASN A 118 -5.15 2.56 -10.17
N ARG A 119 -4.84 1.93 -9.01
CA ARG A 119 -3.82 2.40 -8.06
C ARG A 119 -2.42 2.40 -8.66
N ILE A 120 -2.06 1.39 -9.45
CA ILE A 120 -0.80 1.38 -10.21
C ILE A 120 -0.79 2.52 -11.23
N LYS A 121 -1.85 2.62 -12.04
CA LYS A 121 -1.98 3.63 -13.11
C LYS A 121 -1.91 5.07 -12.59
N SER A 122 -2.46 5.33 -11.40
CA SER A 122 -2.43 6.67 -10.81
C SER A 122 -1.04 7.08 -10.28
N LYS A 123 -0.15 6.10 -10.02
CA LYS A 123 1.18 6.34 -9.45
C LYS A 123 2.29 6.26 -10.50
N ILE A 124 2.22 5.32 -11.43
CA ILE A 124 3.29 5.08 -12.39
C ILE A 124 3.39 6.24 -13.38
N ASP A 125 4.59 6.79 -13.55
CA ASP A 125 4.88 7.63 -14.70
C ASP A 125 5.13 6.72 -15.91
N SER A 126 4.05 6.43 -16.65
CA SER A 126 4.10 5.50 -17.78
C SER A 126 5.00 5.96 -18.93
N SER A 127 5.48 7.22 -18.92
CA SER A 127 6.46 7.69 -19.89
C SER A 127 7.89 7.22 -19.59
N ARG A 128 8.14 6.77 -18.35
CA ARG A 128 9.47 6.40 -17.85
C ARG A 128 9.54 5.00 -17.26
N TYR A 129 8.45 4.51 -16.72
CA TYR A 129 8.41 3.28 -15.95
C TYR A 129 7.24 2.39 -16.38
N SER A 130 7.43 1.08 -16.24
CA SER A 130 6.40 0.07 -16.48
C SER A 130 6.19 -0.80 -15.25
N PHE A 131 4.98 -1.31 -15.11
CA PHE A 131 4.69 -2.35 -14.15
C PHE A 131 5.35 -3.65 -14.59
N THR A 132 6.18 -4.23 -13.73
CA THR A 132 6.83 -5.51 -13.97
C THR A 132 6.15 -6.59 -13.12
N PRO A 133 5.27 -7.43 -13.71
CA PRO A 133 4.64 -8.50 -12.98
C PRO A 133 5.66 -9.56 -12.53
N TYR A 134 5.49 -10.11 -11.34
CA TYR A 134 6.20 -11.31 -10.93
C TYR A 134 5.59 -12.54 -11.59
N LYS A 135 6.41 -13.58 -11.79
CA LYS A 135 5.94 -14.88 -12.31
C LYS A 135 4.87 -15.45 -11.37
N ARG A 136 3.86 -16.11 -11.93
CA ARG A 136 2.73 -16.66 -11.16
C ARG A 136 3.20 -17.60 -10.05
N GLU A 137 4.17 -18.47 -10.34
CA GLU A 137 4.70 -19.44 -9.38
C GLU A 137 5.36 -18.73 -8.20
N PHE A 138 6.10 -17.64 -8.47
CA PHE A 138 6.71 -16.81 -7.44
C PHE A 138 5.64 -16.10 -6.61
N THR A 139 4.66 -15.47 -7.26
CA THR A 139 3.56 -14.76 -6.61
C THR A 139 2.79 -15.67 -5.65
N HIS A 140 2.45 -16.87 -6.08
CA HIS A 140 1.78 -17.86 -5.26
C HIS A 140 2.66 -18.34 -4.12
N LYS A 141 3.91 -18.74 -4.40
CA LYS A 141 4.82 -19.30 -3.38
C LYS A 141 5.20 -18.30 -2.29
N VAL A 142 5.46 -17.05 -2.66
CA VAL A 142 6.00 -16.04 -1.74
C VAL A 142 4.91 -15.22 -1.06
N PHE A 143 3.83 -14.90 -1.77
CA PHE A 143 2.79 -14.01 -1.24
C PHE A 143 1.44 -14.71 -1.04
N ASN A 144 1.27 -15.94 -1.54
CA ASN A 144 -0.05 -16.61 -1.66
C ASN A 144 -1.11 -15.70 -2.29
N ALA A 145 -0.70 -14.93 -3.29
CA ALA A 145 -1.52 -13.91 -3.95
C ALA A 145 -1.89 -14.36 -5.38
N ASP A 146 -2.85 -13.68 -5.98
CA ASP A 146 -3.26 -13.93 -7.36
C ASP A 146 -2.40 -13.14 -8.34
N THR A 147 -2.05 -11.90 -7.98
CA THR A 147 -1.17 -11.03 -8.76
C THR A 147 -0.18 -10.34 -7.84
N ALA A 148 1.06 -10.23 -8.27
CA ALA A 148 2.03 -9.34 -7.63
C ALA A 148 3.00 -8.80 -8.68
N GLY A 149 3.64 -7.69 -8.35
CA GLY A 149 4.68 -7.13 -9.19
C GLY A 149 5.29 -5.89 -8.58
N ILE A 150 6.16 -5.25 -9.35
CA ILE A 150 6.95 -4.12 -8.91
C ILE A 150 6.93 -3.00 -9.94
N TYR A 151 6.96 -1.76 -9.47
CA TYR A 151 7.14 -0.58 -10.30
C TYR A 151 7.84 0.54 -9.53
N ASP A 152 8.40 1.48 -10.28
CA ASP A 152 9.02 2.68 -9.73
C ASP A 152 7.98 3.77 -9.51
N PHE A 153 8.15 4.50 -8.42
CA PHE A 153 7.40 5.70 -8.08
C PHE A 153 8.38 6.80 -7.68
N VAL A 154 8.34 7.92 -8.39
CA VAL A 154 9.15 9.10 -8.08
C VAL A 154 8.20 10.16 -7.53
N PRO A 155 8.11 10.32 -6.20
CA PRO A 155 7.29 11.37 -5.62
C PRO A 155 7.89 12.73 -5.97
N GLN A 156 7.03 13.75 -6.11
CA GLN A 156 7.51 15.12 -6.31
C GLN A 156 8.21 15.64 -5.04
N ASP A 157 7.59 15.37 -3.89
CA ASP A 157 8.15 15.69 -2.58
C ASP A 157 8.70 14.41 -1.93
N PRO A 158 9.98 14.40 -1.50
CA PRO A 158 10.58 13.23 -0.88
C PRO A 158 9.82 12.81 0.39
N TYR A 159 9.67 11.51 0.62
CA TYR A 159 9.10 11.03 1.87
C TYR A 159 9.98 11.49 3.04
N ARG A 160 9.37 12.12 4.06
CA ARG A 160 10.05 12.75 5.20
C ARG A 160 11.17 13.73 4.83
N ASN A 161 11.09 14.35 3.65
CA ASN A 161 12.17 15.18 3.09
C ASN A 161 13.53 14.44 2.97
N ARG A 162 13.55 13.10 3.01
CA ARG A 162 14.78 12.26 3.07
C ARG A 162 14.88 11.26 1.93
N TYR A 163 13.75 10.76 1.43
CA TYR A 163 13.73 9.65 0.48
C TYR A 163 13.09 10.08 -0.86
N PRO A 164 13.91 10.54 -1.82
CA PRO A 164 13.41 11.02 -3.12
C PRO A 164 13.04 9.89 -4.08
N LEU A 165 13.42 8.64 -3.79
CA LEU A 165 13.18 7.49 -4.65
C LEU A 165 12.27 6.49 -3.95
N THR A 166 11.36 5.87 -4.72
CA THR A 166 10.48 4.83 -4.22
C THR A 166 10.33 3.69 -5.21
N LYS A 167 10.39 2.45 -4.72
CA LYS A 167 9.92 1.26 -5.43
C LYS A 167 8.68 0.73 -4.72
N ILE A 168 7.67 0.32 -5.46
CA ILE A 168 6.43 -0.20 -4.89
C ILE A 168 6.27 -1.65 -5.34
N VAL A 169 6.15 -2.55 -4.37
CA VAL A 169 5.68 -3.92 -4.61
C VAL A 169 4.18 -3.95 -4.34
N THR A 170 3.40 -4.32 -5.34
CA THR A 170 1.95 -4.52 -5.20
C THR A 170 1.64 -6.01 -5.13
N ILE A 171 0.73 -6.37 -4.23
CA ILE A 171 0.30 -7.74 -3.96
C ILE A 171 -1.24 -7.72 -3.90
N HIS A 172 -1.88 -8.45 -4.78
CA HIS A 172 -3.33 -8.49 -4.94
C HIS A 172 -3.87 -9.90 -4.73
N LYS A 173 -4.87 -10.02 -3.86
CA LYS A 173 -5.66 -11.24 -3.65
C LYS A 173 -7.12 -10.96 -3.97
N GLN A 174 -7.68 -11.73 -4.89
CA GLN A 174 -9.06 -11.63 -5.35
C GLN A 174 -10.02 -11.67 -4.16
N ASP A 175 -11.00 -10.77 -4.23
CA ASP A 175 -12.08 -10.58 -3.26
C ASP A 175 -11.65 -10.26 -1.83
N ARG A 176 -10.34 -10.11 -1.59
CA ARG A 176 -9.78 -10.00 -0.24
C ARG A 176 -9.14 -8.63 0.00
N ALA A 177 -8.02 -8.33 -0.67
CA ALA A 177 -7.30 -7.09 -0.43
C ALA A 177 -6.24 -6.79 -1.50
N ASP A 178 -5.82 -5.52 -1.51
CA ASP A 178 -4.55 -5.08 -2.07
C ASP A 178 -3.59 -4.64 -0.98
N ILE A 179 -2.32 -5.02 -1.12
CA ILE A 179 -1.22 -4.53 -0.31
C ILE A 179 -0.22 -3.84 -1.25
N GLU A 180 0.15 -2.61 -0.93
CA GLU A 180 1.30 -1.94 -1.53
C GLU A 180 2.38 -1.78 -0.47
N VAL A 181 3.57 -2.29 -0.79
CA VAL A 181 4.78 -2.15 0.03
C VAL A 181 5.69 -1.14 -0.65
N PHE A 182 5.80 0.03 -0.03
CA PHE A 182 6.62 1.14 -0.48
C PHE A 182 8.01 1.01 0.11
N TYR A 183 9.01 0.94 -0.75
CA TYR A 183 10.42 0.97 -0.38
C TYR A 183 10.95 2.36 -0.71
N PHE A 184 11.03 3.23 0.30
CA PHE A 184 11.58 4.58 0.21
C PHE A 184 13.09 4.54 0.46
N TYR A 185 13.87 5.15 -0.44
CA TYR A 185 15.32 5.14 -0.37
C TYR A 185 15.94 6.40 -0.96
N ASN A 186 17.24 6.59 -0.70
CA ASN A 186 18.04 7.65 -1.28
C ASN A 186 19.05 7.09 -2.31
N GLU A 187 19.76 8.00 -2.99
CA GLU A 187 20.76 7.62 -4.01
C GLU A 187 21.87 6.71 -3.43
N LYS A 188 22.25 6.85 -2.15
CA LYS A 188 23.27 5.99 -1.51
C LYS A 188 22.85 4.52 -1.41
N SER A 189 21.55 4.28 -1.28
CA SER A 189 20.96 2.94 -1.15
C SER A 189 20.46 2.36 -2.49
N LYS A 190 20.51 3.14 -3.58
CA LYS A 190 19.96 2.77 -4.90
C LYS A 190 20.50 1.46 -5.46
N ASN A 191 21.80 1.21 -5.31
CA ASN A 191 22.42 -0.03 -5.81
C ASN A 191 22.07 -1.27 -4.97
N ARG A 192 21.55 -1.07 -3.75
CA ARG A 192 21.17 -2.17 -2.84
C ARG A 192 19.67 -2.42 -2.78
N ILE A 193 18.84 -1.50 -3.29
CA ILE A 193 17.38 -1.56 -3.10
C ILE A 193 16.77 -2.87 -3.60
N ASN A 194 17.21 -3.38 -4.74
CA ASN A 194 16.69 -4.64 -5.29
C ASN A 194 17.02 -5.82 -4.38
N LYS A 195 18.18 -5.79 -3.72
CA LYS A 195 18.55 -6.81 -2.72
C LYS A 195 17.66 -6.70 -1.48
N TYR A 196 17.39 -5.49 -0.97
CA TYR A 196 16.45 -5.33 0.15
C TYR A 196 15.08 -5.88 -0.19
N ILE A 197 14.54 -5.51 -1.35
CA ILE A 197 13.24 -6.02 -1.80
C ILE A 197 13.26 -7.55 -1.86
N ALA A 198 14.32 -8.16 -2.40
CA ALA A 198 14.45 -9.61 -2.44
C ALA A 198 14.53 -10.25 -1.04
N ASP A 199 15.28 -9.64 -0.12
CA ASP A 199 15.48 -10.16 1.24
C ASP A 199 14.22 -9.99 2.12
N THR A 200 13.35 -9.03 1.78
CA THR A 200 12.08 -8.77 2.50
C THR A 200 10.85 -9.28 1.75
N GLN A 201 11.02 -9.92 0.59
CA GLN A 201 9.95 -10.62 -0.11
C GLN A 201 9.45 -11.78 0.77
N GLY A 202 8.13 -11.80 1.04
CA GLY A 202 7.51 -12.77 1.95
C GLY A 202 7.41 -12.32 3.41
N MET A 203 7.81 -11.09 3.75
CA MET A 203 7.50 -10.53 5.08
C MET A 203 6.00 -10.35 5.32
N ILE A 204 5.20 -10.31 4.25
CA ILE A 204 3.73 -10.34 4.30
C ILE A 204 3.21 -11.35 3.28
N GLN A 205 2.29 -12.21 3.70
CA GLN A 205 1.74 -13.30 2.89
C GLN A 205 0.27 -13.53 3.25
N PHE A 206 -0.59 -13.81 2.26
CA PHE A 206 -1.96 -14.25 2.55
C PHE A 206 -1.99 -15.68 3.12
N GLN A 207 -2.88 -15.92 4.07
CA GLN A 207 -3.23 -17.27 4.52
C GLN A 207 -4.25 -17.88 3.55
N ASP A 208 -4.32 -19.20 3.47
CA ASP A 208 -5.39 -19.88 2.72
C ASP A 208 -6.77 -19.59 3.34
#